data_AF-A0A4U8YQN9-F1
#
_entry.id   AF-A0A4U8YQN9-F1
#
_cell.length_a   1.000
_cell.length_b   1.000
_cell.length_c   1.000
_cell.angle_alpha   90.00
_cell.angle_beta   90.00
_cell.angle_gamma   90.00
#
_symmetry.space_group_name_H-M   'P 1'
#
loop_
_entity.id
_entity.type
_entity.pdbx_description
1 polymer ?
#
loop_
_entity_poly.entity_id
_entity_poly.type
_entity_poly.pdbx_seq_one_letter_code
_entity_poly.pdbx_strand_id
1 'polypeptide(L)'
;MKKWVVVIMSVCLVFGAVSLSFGEPEEGPVWKTVLNDAIKFGGVSDSTMMQEALQFAMTNNIALPEFLSEVNTISPAAVEVALTASFKVVDDKGAVIAAASGINADVGTVVTAAIAADVPAGEIVTETVKADPSSAGKAVGAAIAANASATEVVSAAVAADPTTAGDAVAAAVGAGAPAGDVVAASVKADPTTASTAVTSALDAGAQADEVVSSAVTADPSTASSVVAAAIDAGENVLEVVGSAMDAGATSEQITNGAVAAGLTADAAQVAMDTANEAQTFTTEADDAEEDNTPVSQPPVAIDDPPSEDASPN
;
A
#
# COMPACT_ATOMS: atom_id res chain seq x y z
N MET A 1 -30.31 -29.98 13.36
CA MET A 1 -31.14 -30.73 12.39
C MET A 1 -31.90 -29.86 11.38
N LYS A 2 -32.31 -28.61 11.68
CA LYS A 2 -33.04 -27.77 10.72
C LYS A 2 -32.24 -27.25 9.50
N LYS A 3 -30.91 -27.09 9.60
CA LYS A 3 -30.07 -26.63 8.47
C LYS A 3 -29.91 -27.67 7.35
N TRP A 4 -29.92 -28.96 7.68
CA TRP A 4 -29.79 -30.04 6.70
C TRP A 4 -31.04 -30.23 5.81
N VAL A 5 -32.23 -29.88 6.33
CA VAL A 5 -33.48 -30.00 5.58
C VAL A 5 -33.59 -28.92 4.48
N VAL A 6 -33.05 -27.73 4.70
CA VAL A 6 -33.06 -26.65 3.70
C VAL A 6 -32.12 -26.95 2.54
N VAL A 7 -30.92 -27.48 2.84
CA VAL A 7 -29.96 -27.91 1.80
C VAL A 7 -30.54 -29.05 0.95
N ILE A 8 -31.17 -30.05 1.58
CA ILE A 8 -31.80 -31.15 0.84
C ILE A 8 -33.00 -30.66 0.01
N MET A 9 -33.79 -29.69 0.48
CA MET A 9 -34.91 -29.15 -0.29
C MET A 9 -34.49 -28.25 -1.46
N SER A 10 -33.44 -27.43 -1.31
CA SER A 10 -32.88 -26.67 -2.45
C SER A 10 -32.25 -27.59 -3.49
N VAL A 11 -31.51 -28.60 -3.04
CA VAL A 11 -30.95 -29.64 -3.92
C VAL A 11 -32.08 -30.39 -4.64
N CYS A 12 -33.16 -30.78 -3.95
CA CYS A 12 -34.31 -31.43 -4.61
C CYS A 12 -35.08 -30.51 -5.56
N LEU A 13 -35.09 -29.18 -5.36
CA LEU A 13 -35.71 -28.23 -6.30
C LEU A 13 -34.85 -27.98 -7.53
N VAL A 14 -33.52 -27.92 -7.38
CA VAL A 14 -32.58 -27.84 -8.51
C VAL A 14 -32.60 -29.16 -9.31
N PHE A 15 -32.51 -30.33 -8.65
CA PHE A 15 -32.61 -31.62 -9.34
C PHE A 15 -34.01 -31.92 -9.89
N GLY A 16 -35.07 -31.39 -9.28
CA GLY A 16 -36.44 -31.54 -9.74
C GLY A 16 -36.77 -30.72 -10.99
N ALA A 17 -36.13 -29.56 -11.18
CA ALA A 17 -36.30 -28.72 -12.36
C ALA A 17 -35.40 -29.14 -13.54
N VAL A 18 -34.23 -29.73 -13.28
CA VAL A 18 -33.31 -30.23 -14.32
C VAL A 18 -33.89 -31.42 -15.11
N SER A 19 -34.93 -32.09 -14.59
CA SER A 19 -35.53 -33.28 -15.25
C SER A 19 -36.51 -33.01 -16.41
N LEU A 20 -36.71 -31.76 -16.87
CA LEU A 20 -37.79 -31.48 -17.84
C LEU A 20 -37.40 -30.94 -19.22
N SER A 21 -36.13 -30.65 -19.55
CA SER A 21 -35.82 -30.21 -20.92
C SER A 21 -34.34 -30.22 -21.31
N PHE A 22 -33.61 -31.34 -21.24
CA PHE A 22 -32.34 -31.44 -21.98
C PHE A 22 -32.12 -32.84 -22.55
N GLY A 23 -31.53 -32.88 -23.75
CA GLY A 23 -31.20 -34.09 -24.50
C GLY A 23 -30.28 -35.03 -23.74
N GLU A 24 -30.01 -36.19 -24.35
CA GLU A 24 -29.28 -37.32 -23.78
C GLU A 24 -28.12 -36.88 -22.86
N PRO A 25 -28.02 -37.44 -21.64
CA PRO A 25 -26.99 -37.05 -20.68
C PRO A 25 -25.61 -37.28 -21.31
N GLU A 26 -24.83 -36.21 -21.48
CA GLU A 26 -23.40 -36.34 -21.75
C GLU A 26 -22.80 -37.23 -20.66
N GLU A 27 -22.10 -38.30 -21.05
CA GLU A 27 -21.53 -39.33 -20.15
C GLU A 27 -20.39 -38.77 -19.27
N GLY A 28 -20.72 -37.88 -18.33
CA GLY A 28 -19.75 -37.22 -17.44
C GLY A 28 -20.07 -37.41 -15.95
N PRO A 29 -19.09 -37.18 -15.05
CA PRO A 29 -19.34 -37.10 -13.61
C PRO A 29 -20.40 -36.04 -13.29
N VAL A 30 -21.35 -36.37 -12.40
CA VAL A 30 -22.49 -35.49 -12.03
C VAL A 30 -22.06 -34.08 -11.61
N TRP A 31 -20.91 -33.95 -10.95
CA TRP A 31 -20.40 -32.64 -10.52
C TRP A 31 -20.05 -31.71 -11.71
N LYS A 32 -19.65 -32.26 -12.86
CA LYS A 32 -19.38 -31.48 -14.06
C LYS A 32 -20.66 -30.91 -14.65
N THR A 33 -21.77 -31.66 -14.60
CA THR A 33 -23.09 -31.16 -15.00
C THR A 33 -23.52 -30.00 -14.10
N VAL A 34 -23.40 -30.17 -12.77
CA VAL A 34 -23.72 -29.11 -11.80
C VAL A 34 -22.87 -27.85 -12.04
N LEU A 35 -21.56 -28.03 -12.31
CA LEU A 35 -20.67 -26.92 -12.63
C LEU A 35 -21.06 -26.22 -13.95
N ASN A 36 -21.34 -26.98 -15.00
CA ASN A 36 -21.76 -26.44 -16.30
C ASN A 36 -23.08 -25.65 -16.18
N ASP A 37 -24.02 -26.16 -15.40
CA ASP A 37 -25.28 -25.48 -15.09
C ASP A 37 -25.03 -24.20 -14.27
N ALA A 38 -24.16 -24.24 -13.27
CA ALA A 38 -23.79 -23.04 -12.51
C ALA A 38 -23.17 -21.95 -13.41
N ILE A 39 -22.29 -22.32 -14.35
CA ILE A 39 -21.69 -21.39 -15.31
C ILE A 39 -22.74 -20.86 -16.30
N LYS A 40 -23.62 -21.72 -16.83
CA LYS A 40 -24.63 -21.35 -17.84
C LYS A 40 -25.76 -20.50 -17.27
N PHE A 41 -26.29 -20.87 -16.10
CA PHE A 41 -27.50 -20.27 -15.53
C PHE A 41 -27.20 -19.19 -14.48
N GLY A 42 -26.14 -19.33 -13.69
CA GLY A 42 -25.68 -18.28 -12.79
C GLY A 42 -25.01 -17.12 -13.52
N GLY A 43 -24.51 -17.38 -14.74
CA GLY A 43 -23.68 -16.44 -15.47
C GLY A 43 -22.34 -16.20 -14.77
N VAL A 44 -21.48 -15.39 -15.38
CA VAL A 44 -20.17 -14.99 -14.81
C VAL A 44 -20.29 -13.98 -13.65
N SER A 45 -21.44 -13.90 -12.99
CA SER A 45 -21.71 -12.89 -11.95
C SER A 45 -22.39 -13.45 -10.69
N ASP A 46 -23.04 -14.61 -10.75
CA ASP A 46 -23.69 -15.19 -9.56
C ASP A 46 -22.72 -16.09 -8.78
N SER A 47 -22.14 -15.52 -7.72
CA SER A 47 -21.25 -16.25 -6.82
C SER A 47 -21.96 -17.34 -6.00
N THR A 48 -23.29 -17.31 -5.85
CA THR A 48 -24.01 -18.28 -5.01
C THR A 48 -24.11 -19.64 -5.68
N MET A 49 -24.48 -19.71 -6.95
CA MET A 49 -24.51 -20.99 -7.68
C MET A 49 -23.12 -21.62 -7.77
N MET A 50 -22.08 -20.80 -7.96
CA MET A 50 -20.70 -21.27 -7.97
C MET A 50 -20.26 -21.81 -6.60
N GLN A 51 -20.67 -21.17 -5.50
CA GLN A 51 -20.43 -21.68 -4.14
C GLN A 51 -21.11 -23.03 -3.89
N GLU A 52 -22.36 -23.20 -4.34
CA GLU A 52 -23.08 -24.48 -4.20
C GLU A 52 -22.42 -25.58 -5.05
N ALA A 53 -22.03 -25.26 -6.29
CA ALA A 53 -21.31 -26.20 -7.15
C ALA A 53 -19.95 -26.61 -6.54
N LEU A 54 -19.21 -25.66 -5.97
CA LEU A 54 -17.95 -25.94 -5.28
C LEU A 54 -18.16 -26.81 -4.04
N GLN A 55 -19.14 -26.48 -3.20
CA GLN A 55 -19.45 -27.26 -2.00
C GLN A 55 -19.90 -28.68 -2.35
N PHE A 56 -20.66 -28.84 -3.44
CA PHE A 56 -21.01 -30.15 -3.98
C PHE A 56 -19.76 -30.92 -4.43
N ALA A 57 -18.86 -30.28 -5.19
CA ALA A 57 -17.61 -30.91 -5.64
C ALA A 57 -16.75 -31.38 -4.45
N MET A 58 -16.55 -30.53 -3.44
CA MET A 58 -15.79 -30.87 -2.23
C MET A 58 -16.42 -32.01 -1.43
N THR A 59 -17.75 -32.04 -1.31
CA THR A 59 -18.48 -33.14 -0.65
C THR A 59 -18.26 -34.48 -1.37
N ASN A 60 -18.01 -34.43 -2.69
CA ASN A 60 -17.71 -35.59 -3.50
C ASN A 60 -16.18 -35.86 -3.64
N ASN A 61 -15.36 -35.31 -2.72
CA ASN A 61 -13.91 -35.45 -2.68
C ASN A 61 -13.18 -34.96 -3.95
N ILE A 62 -13.74 -34.00 -4.68
CA ILE A 62 -13.05 -33.34 -5.78
C ILE A 62 -12.11 -32.29 -5.21
N ALA A 63 -10.84 -32.33 -5.62
CA ALA A 63 -9.84 -31.38 -5.14
C ALA A 63 -10.07 -29.99 -5.74
N LEU A 64 -9.78 -28.94 -4.97
CA LEU A 64 -9.95 -27.55 -5.43
C LEU A 64 -9.19 -27.24 -6.73
N PRO A 65 -7.92 -27.68 -6.94
CA PRO A 65 -7.23 -27.46 -8.21
C PRO A 65 -7.93 -28.15 -9.40
N GLU A 66 -8.52 -29.33 -9.19
CA GLU A 66 -9.27 -30.04 -10.22
C GLU A 66 -10.54 -29.27 -10.60
N PHE A 67 -11.28 -28.77 -9.60
CA PHE A 67 -12.46 -27.94 -9.82
C PHE A 67 -12.12 -26.66 -10.59
N LEU A 68 -11.10 -25.91 -10.17
CA LEU A 68 -10.69 -24.66 -10.81
C LEU A 68 -10.15 -24.90 -12.24
N SER A 69 -9.45 -26.01 -12.47
CA SER A 69 -8.99 -26.40 -13.81
C SER A 69 -10.16 -26.68 -14.75
N GLU A 70 -11.21 -27.33 -14.26
CA GLU A 70 -12.42 -27.57 -15.03
C GLU A 70 -13.17 -26.28 -15.33
N VAL A 71 -13.32 -25.38 -14.33
CA VAL A 71 -13.89 -24.04 -14.55
C VAL A 71 -13.14 -23.31 -15.67
N ASN A 72 -11.81 -23.27 -15.59
CA ASN A 72 -10.96 -22.61 -16.57
C ASN A 72 -11.10 -23.23 -17.97
N THR A 73 -11.30 -24.55 -18.05
CA THR A 73 -11.52 -25.26 -19.32
C THR A 73 -12.89 -24.95 -19.92
N ILE A 74 -13.94 -24.91 -19.11
CA ILE A 74 -15.31 -24.63 -19.57
C ILE A 74 -15.48 -23.16 -19.92
N SER A 75 -15.03 -22.26 -19.04
CA SER A 75 -15.15 -20.82 -19.18
C SER A 75 -14.06 -20.10 -18.39
N PRO A 76 -12.97 -19.65 -19.05
CA PRO A 76 -11.93 -18.84 -18.40
C PRO A 76 -12.48 -17.56 -17.75
N ALA A 77 -13.55 -16.99 -18.30
CA ALA A 77 -14.22 -15.81 -17.75
C ALA A 77 -14.93 -16.07 -16.41
N ALA A 78 -15.17 -17.34 -16.04
CA ALA A 78 -15.79 -17.71 -14.77
C ALA A 78 -14.77 -17.96 -13.64
N VAL A 79 -13.46 -17.91 -13.94
CA VAL A 79 -12.40 -18.20 -12.96
C VAL A 79 -12.44 -17.24 -11.78
N GLU A 80 -12.67 -15.95 -12.00
CA GLU A 80 -12.77 -14.95 -10.92
C GLU A 80 -13.91 -15.28 -9.95
N VAL A 81 -15.10 -15.61 -10.46
CA VAL A 81 -16.26 -15.99 -9.64
C VAL A 81 -16.00 -17.29 -8.88
N ALA A 82 -15.35 -18.26 -9.52
CA ALA A 82 -14.95 -19.51 -8.87
C ALA A 82 -13.92 -19.29 -7.76
N LEU A 83 -12.98 -18.36 -7.95
CA LEU A 83 -12.04 -17.96 -6.90
C LEU A 83 -12.75 -17.26 -5.75
N THR A 84 -13.66 -16.32 -6.02
CA THR A 84 -14.47 -15.66 -4.97
C THR A 84 -15.27 -16.70 -4.17
N ALA A 85 -15.90 -17.67 -4.85
CA ALA A 85 -16.59 -18.77 -4.19
C ALA A 85 -15.63 -19.63 -3.35
N SER A 86 -14.42 -19.90 -3.86
CA SER A 86 -13.38 -20.67 -3.17
C SER A 86 -12.93 -19.98 -1.89
N PHE A 87 -12.70 -18.67 -1.93
CA PHE A 87 -12.36 -17.89 -0.74
C PHE A 87 -13.49 -17.83 0.29
N LYS A 88 -14.76 -17.97 -0.11
CA LYS A 88 -15.90 -18.05 0.83
C LYS A 88 -16.10 -19.43 1.44
N VAL A 89 -15.80 -20.49 0.70
CA VAL A 89 -16.09 -21.88 1.09
C VAL A 89 -14.90 -22.56 1.77
N VAL A 90 -13.67 -22.23 1.35
CA VAL A 90 -12.45 -22.85 1.85
C VAL A 90 -11.82 -21.98 2.93
N ASP A 91 -11.62 -22.56 4.12
CA ASP A 91 -11.02 -21.84 5.25
C ASP A 91 -9.54 -21.53 5.02
N ASP A 92 -8.79 -22.48 4.43
CA ASP A 92 -7.36 -22.33 4.12
C ASP A 92 -7.16 -21.48 2.85
N LYS A 93 -6.82 -20.20 3.03
CA LYS A 93 -6.62 -19.24 1.93
C LYS A 93 -5.36 -19.54 1.13
N GLY A 94 -4.31 -20.04 1.80
CA GLY A 94 -3.08 -20.48 1.14
C GLY A 94 -3.33 -21.65 0.17
N ALA A 95 -4.22 -22.58 0.54
CA ALA A 95 -4.66 -23.66 -0.36
C ALA A 95 -5.42 -23.13 -1.59
N VAL A 96 -6.23 -22.08 -1.45
CA VAL A 96 -6.91 -21.44 -2.58
C VAL A 96 -5.90 -20.77 -3.52
N ILE A 97 -4.92 -20.04 -2.98
CA ILE A 97 -3.85 -19.42 -3.76
C ILE A 97 -3.02 -20.48 -4.50
N ALA A 98 -2.63 -21.56 -3.82
CA ALA A 98 -1.88 -22.65 -4.44
C ALA A 98 -2.66 -23.31 -5.59
N ALA A 99 -3.97 -23.51 -5.41
CA ALA A 99 -4.84 -24.04 -6.46
C ALA A 99 -4.97 -23.08 -7.64
N ALA A 100 -5.09 -21.78 -7.38
CA ALA A 100 -5.15 -20.74 -8.41
C ALA A 100 -3.85 -20.66 -9.22
N SER A 101 -2.70 -20.74 -8.55
CA SER A 101 -1.38 -20.80 -9.18
C SER A 101 -1.25 -22.05 -10.07
N GLY A 102 -1.77 -23.20 -9.63
CA GLY A 102 -1.79 -24.44 -10.41
C GLY A 102 -2.55 -24.36 -11.75
N ILE A 103 -3.46 -23.40 -11.89
CA ILE A 103 -4.17 -23.12 -13.16
C ILE A 103 -3.62 -21.89 -13.90
N ASN A 104 -2.50 -21.31 -13.44
CA ASN A 104 -1.92 -20.06 -13.92
C ASN A 104 -2.90 -18.88 -13.89
N ALA A 105 -3.73 -18.78 -12.85
CA ALA A 105 -4.58 -17.61 -12.66
C ALA A 105 -3.72 -16.36 -12.45
N ASP A 106 -4.17 -15.22 -12.99
CA ASP A 106 -3.51 -13.93 -12.77
C ASP A 106 -3.59 -13.52 -11.29
N VAL A 107 -2.49 -13.05 -10.73
CA VAL A 107 -2.38 -12.66 -9.30
C VAL A 107 -3.38 -11.54 -8.96
N GLY A 108 -3.58 -10.58 -9.87
CA GLY A 108 -4.54 -9.51 -9.68
C GLY A 108 -5.98 -10.03 -9.61
N THR A 109 -6.32 -11.02 -10.44
CA THR A 109 -7.61 -11.72 -10.35
C THR A 109 -7.77 -12.45 -9.01
N VAL A 110 -6.73 -13.14 -8.52
CA VAL A 110 -6.77 -13.84 -7.23
C VAL A 110 -7.03 -12.88 -6.07
N VAL A 111 -6.28 -11.78 -6.01
CA VAL A 111 -6.41 -10.77 -4.93
C VAL A 111 -7.77 -10.07 -5.00
N THR A 112 -8.22 -9.68 -6.19
CA THR A 112 -9.54 -9.06 -6.39
C THR A 112 -10.67 -9.99 -5.96
N ALA A 113 -10.59 -11.26 -6.34
CA ALA A 113 -11.58 -12.27 -5.98
C ALA A 113 -11.63 -12.52 -4.46
N ALA A 114 -10.49 -12.47 -3.78
CA ALA A 114 -10.40 -12.62 -2.33
C ALA A 114 -11.01 -11.41 -1.59
N ILE A 115 -10.71 -10.19 -2.03
CA ILE A 115 -11.30 -8.97 -1.45
C ILE A 115 -12.81 -8.95 -1.68
N ALA A 116 -13.29 -9.35 -2.86
CA ALA A 116 -14.71 -9.54 -3.15
C ALA A 116 -15.36 -10.68 -2.33
N ALA A 117 -14.55 -11.56 -1.75
CA ALA A 117 -14.96 -12.58 -0.80
C ALA A 117 -14.85 -12.12 0.67
N ASP A 118 -14.65 -10.83 0.91
CA ASP A 118 -14.48 -10.21 2.23
C ASP A 118 -13.24 -10.73 3.00
N VAL A 119 -12.22 -11.24 2.29
CA VAL A 119 -10.92 -11.56 2.89
C VAL A 119 -10.16 -10.25 3.12
N PRO A 120 -9.60 -10.00 4.32
CA PRO A 120 -8.80 -8.81 4.58
C PRO A 120 -7.62 -8.66 3.59
N ALA A 121 -7.41 -7.44 3.09
CA ALA A 121 -6.40 -7.17 2.06
C ALA A 121 -4.98 -7.53 2.52
N GLY A 122 -4.61 -7.16 3.75
CA GLY A 122 -3.31 -7.54 4.32
C GLY A 122 -3.13 -9.06 4.44
N GLU A 123 -4.19 -9.81 4.77
CA GLU A 123 -4.14 -11.27 4.87
C GLU A 123 -3.88 -11.90 3.50
N ILE A 124 -4.66 -11.52 2.48
CA ILE A 124 -4.48 -12.12 1.14
C ILE A 124 -3.13 -11.74 0.52
N VAL A 125 -2.65 -10.51 0.71
CA VAL A 125 -1.33 -10.09 0.23
C VAL A 125 -0.23 -10.89 0.92
N THR A 126 -0.34 -11.09 2.24
CA THR A 126 0.61 -11.92 2.99
C THR A 126 0.69 -13.34 2.43
N GLU A 127 -0.45 -14.01 2.23
CA GLU A 127 -0.46 -15.38 1.73
C GLU A 127 -0.01 -15.48 0.27
N THR A 128 -0.32 -14.47 -0.55
CA THR A 128 0.14 -14.39 -1.94
C THR A 128 1.66 -14.24 -2.02
N VAL A 129 2.23 -13.35 -1.20
CA VAL A 129 3.69 -13.13 -1.14
C VAL A 129 4.42 -14.35 -0.60
N LYS A 130 3.89 -15.02 0.42
CA LYS A 130 4.46 -16.30 0.91
C LYS A 130 4.48 -17.39 -0.16
N ALA A 131 3.45 -17.44 -0.99
CA ALA A 131 3.35 -18.42 -2.07
C ALA A 131 4.34 -18.11 -3.21
N ASP A 132 4.49 -16.84 -3.57
CA ASP A 132 5.43 -16.38 -4.59
C ASP A 132 5.88 -14.93 -4.30
N PRO A 133 7.08 -14.73 -3.72
CA PRO A 133 7.59 -13.38 -3.41
C PRO A 133 7.71 -12.47 -4.64
N SER A 134 7.93 -13.03 -5.84
CA SER A 134 8.03 -12.25 -7.08
C SER A 134 6.70 -11.62 -7.52
N SER A 135 5.60 -12.03 -6.89
CA SER A 135 4.26 -11.51 -7.15
C SER A 135 3.89 -10.28 -6.29
N ALA A 136 4.75 -9.87 -5.34
CA ALA A 136 4.42 -8.85 -4.35
C ALA A 136 3.91 -7.54 -4.95
N GLY A 137 4.61 -6.96 -5.93
CA GLY A 137 4.18 -5.72 -6.58
C GLY A 137 2.81 -5.85 -7.26
N LYS A 138 2.52 -7.00 -7.90
CA LYS A 138 1.20 -7.27 -8.50
C LYS A 138 0.12 -7.41 -7.45
N ALA A 139 0.40 -8.11 -6.35
CA ALA A 139 -0.55 -8.32 -5.26
C ALA A 139 -0.91 -6.99 -4.58
N VAL A 140 0.09 -6.18 -4.26
CA VAL A 140 -0.09 -4.83 -3.68
C VAL A 140 -0.87 -3.92 -4.62
N GLY A 141 -0.46 -3.84 -5.89
CA GLY A 141 -1.15 -3.00 -6.87
C GLY A 141 -2.61 -3.40 -7.07
N ALA A 142 -2.91 -4.70 -7.14
CA ALA A 142 -4.27 -5.20 -7.25
C ALA A 142 -5.12 -4.91 -6.01
N ALA A 143 -4.55 -5.07 -4.81
CA ALA A 143 -5.25 -4.76 -3.57
C ALA A 143 -5.60 -3.26 -3.49
N ILE A 144 -4.66 -2.38 -3.85
CA ILE A 144 -4.91 -0.92 -3.89
C ILE A 144 -5.97 -0.57 -4.94
N ALA A 145 -5.93 -1.19 -6.12
CA ALA A 145 -6.95 -1.01 -7.15
C ALA A 145 -8.35 -1.48 -6.68
N ALA A 146 -8.40 -2.45 -5.77
CA ALA A 146 -9.61 -2.89 -5.08
C ALA A 146 -9.99 -2.00 -3.87
N ASN A 147 -9.35 -0.82 -3.72
CA ASN A 147 -9.53 0.16 -2.64
C ASN A 147 -9.03 -0.27 -1.26
N ALA A 148 -8.05 -1.18 -1.19
CA ALA A 148 -7.35 -1.47 0.07
C ALA A 148 -6.42 -0.31 0.48
N SER A 149 -6.13 -0.22 1.77
CA SER A 149 -5.14 0.74 2.29
C SER A 149 -3.73 0.37 1.80
N ALA A 150 -3.05 1.30 1.11
CA ALA A 150 -1.69 1.11 0.63
C ALA A 150 -0.70 0.79 1.76
N THR A 151 -0.82 1.46 2.91
CA THR A 151 0.07 1.23 4.06
C THR A 151 -0.14 -0.17 4.66
N GLU A 152 -1.38 -0.64 4.74
CA GLU A 152 -1.69 -1.99 5.24
C GLU A 152 -1.07 -3.06 4.35
N VAL A 153 -1.28 -2.96 3.03
CA VAL A 153 -0.84 -4.00 2.10
C VAL A 153 0.66 -4.01 1.89
N VAL A 154 1.32 -2.84 1.95
CA VAL A 154 2.79 -2.75 1.90
C VAL A 154 3.40 -3.36 3.15
N SER A 155 2.90 -2.99 4.34
CA SER A 155 3.37 -3.60 5.59
C SER A 155 3.15 -5.11 5.60
N ALA A 156 2.02 -5.60 5.07
CA ALA A 156 1.74 -7.02 4.96
C ALA A 156 2.71 -7.75 4.02
N ALA A 157 2.99 -7.20 2.83
CA ALA A 157 3.94 -7.77 1.88
C ALA A 157 5.37 -7.84 2.48
N VAL A 158 5.83 -6.75 3.09
CA VAL A 158 7.16 -6.65 3.69
C VAL A 158 7.31 -7.57 4.91
N ALA A 159 6.28 -7.66 5.75
CA ALA A 159 6.27 -8.58 6.89
C ALA A 159 6.24 -10.06 6.44
N ALA A 160 5.67 -10.36 5.27
CA ALA A 160 5.68 -11.70 4.68
C ALA A 160 7.07 -12.04 4.11
N ASP A 161 7.70 -11.11 3.39
CA ASP A 161 9.07 -11.23 2.88
C ASP A 161 9.71 -9.84 2.72
N PRO A 162 10.71 -9.48 3.55
CA PRO A 162 11.37 -8.17 3.49
C PRO A 162 12.08 -7.88 2.15
N THR A 163 12.43 -8.91 1.38
CA THR A 163 13.07 -8.72 0.06
C THR A 163 12.12 -8.09 -0.97
N THR A 164 10.82 -8.12 -0.70
CA THR A 164 9.77 -7.58 -1.58
C THR A 164 9.50 -6.09 -1.38
N ALA A 165 10.17 -5.44 -0.42
CA ALA A 165 9.93 -4.04 -0.07
C ALA A 165 10.00 -3.10 -1.27
N GLY A 166 10.98 -3.30 -2.16
CA GLY A 166 11.11 -2.45 -3.34
C GLY A 166 9.92 -2.56 -4.30
N ASP A 167 9.53 -3.79 -4.66
CA ASP A 167 8.39 -4.04 -5.54
C ASP A 167 7.07 -3.58 -4.92
N ALA A 168 6.88 -3.76 -3.62
CA ALA A 168 5.68 -3.34 -2.90
C ALA A 168 5.57 -1.81 -2.83
N VAL A 169 6.66 -1.12 -2.48
CA VAL A 169 6.70 0.36 -2.42
C VAL A 169 6.49 0.96 -3.81
N ALA A 170 7.22 0.47 -4.82
CA ALA A 170 7.09 0.95 -6.19
C ALA A 170 5.65 0.79 -6.73
N ALA A 171 5.01 -0.36 -6.45
CA ALA A 171 3.62 -0.60 -6.85
C ALA A 171 2.64 0.36 -6.14
N ALA A 172 2.82 0.61 -4.84
CA ALA A 172 1.95 1.50 -4.09
C ALA A 172 2.10 2.96 -4.52
N VAL A 173 3.33 3.47 -4.64
CA VAL A 173 3.61 4.84 -5.11
C VAL A 173 3.15 5.01 -6.56
N GLY A 174 3.40 4.02 -7.42
CA GLY A 174 2.93 4.02 -8.81
C GLY A 174 1.40 4.00 -8.93
N ALA A 175 0.69 3.47 -7.93
CA ALA A 175 -0.77 3.55 -7.83
C ALA A 175 -1.28 4.89 -7.25
N GLY A 176 -0.38 5.81 -6.93
CA GLY A 176 -0.70 7.16 -6.42
C GLY A 176 -0.82 7.25 -4.90
N ALA A 177 -0.33 6.25 -4.15
CA ALA A 177 -0.27 6.34 -2.69
C ALA A 177 0.79 7.37 -2.24
N PRO A 178 0.58 8.08 -1.11
CA PRO A 178 1.57 9.00 -0.56
C PRO A 178 2.88 8.26 -0.23
N ALA A 179 3.99 8.72 -0.79
CA ALA A 179 5.26 8.01 -0.73
C ALA A 179 5.82 7.95 0.69
N GLY A 180 5.72 9.04 1.46
CA GLY A 180 6.15 9.07 2.86
C GLY A 180 5.44 8.03 3.71
N ASP A 181 4.11 7.92 3.58
CA ASP A 181 3.32 6.95 4.32
C ASP A 181 3.68 5.49 3.95
N VAL A 182 3.86 5.23 2.65
CA VAL A 182 4.23 3.91 2.13
C VAL A 182 5.63 3.49 2.60
N VAL A 183 6.60 4.39 2.52
CA VAL A 183 7.97 4.13 2.97
C VAL A 183 8.00 3.92 4.48
N ALA A 184 7.31 4.77 5.25
CA ALA A 184 7.19 4.60 6.70
C ALA A 184 6.54 3.26 7.07
N ALA A 185 5.53 2.81 6.31
CA ALA A 185 4.88 1.53 6.50
C ALA A 185 5.82 0.34 6.22
N SER A 186 6.67 0.43 5.19
CA SER A 186 7.71 -0.56 4.89
C SER A 186 8.76 -0.63 5.99
N VAL A 187 9.30 0.52 6.42
CA VAL A 187 10.35 0.60 7.45
C VAL A 187 9.85 0.11 8.80
N LYS A 188 8.60 0.45 9.18
CA LYS A 188 7.99 -0.07 10.41
C LYS A 188 7.75 -1.58 10.37
N ALA A 189 7.49 -2.15 9.19
CA ALA A 189 7.34 -3.59 9.02
C ALA A 189 8.69 -4.31 9.16
N ASP A 190 9.73 -3.78 8.52
CA ASP A 190 11.11 -4.24 8.69
C ASP A 190 12.12 -3.10 8.45
N PRO A 191 12.84 -2.63 9.48
CA PRO A 191 13.81 -1.52 9.36
C PRO A 191 14.96 -1.80 8.39
N THR A 192 15.29 -3.07 8.12
CA THR A 192 16.35 -3.43 7.17
C THR A 192 15.99 -3.07 5.73
N THR A 193 14.71 -2.77 5.46
CA THR A 193 14.20 -2.40 4.14
C THR A 193 14.35 -0.92 3.82
N ALA A 194 14.78 -0.09 4.78
CA ALA A 194 14.75 1.37 4.64
C ALA A 194 15.45 1.89 3.37
N SER A 195 16.65 1.43 3.06
CA SER A 195 17.35 1.84 1.84
C SER A 195 16.59 1.43 0.58
N THR A 196 16.10 0.19 0.52
CA THR A 196 15.36 -0.34 -0.63
C THR A 196 14.04 0.39 -0.84
N ALA A 197 13.31 0.67 0.24
CA ALA A 197 12.05 1.41 0.21
C ALA A 197 12.26 2.85 -0.28
N VAL A 198 13.28 3.54 0.25
CA VAL A 198 13.65 4.89 -0.16
C VAL A 198 14.01 4.92 -1.64
N THR A 199 14.95 4.10 -2.10
CA THR A 199 15.34 4.05 -3.52
C THR A 199 14.14 3.77 -4.42
N SER A 200 13.30 2.80 -4.06
CA SER A 200 12.15 2.44 -4.89
C SER A 200 11.08 3.53 -4.95
N ALA A 201 10.88 4.29 -3.87
CA ALA A 201 9.99 5.44 -3.86
C ALA A 201 10.52 6.59 -4.74
N LEU A 202 11.82 6.88 -4.65
CA LEU A 202 12.48 7.91 -5.47
C LEU A 202 12.48 7.55 -6.95
N ASP A 203 12.77 6.28 -7.29
CA ASP A 203 12.69 5.76 -8.66
C ASP A 203 11.25 5.87 -9.23
N ALA A 204 10.24 5.78 -8.36
CA ALA A 204 8.83 6.00 -8.72
C ALA A 204 8.45 7.50 -8.82
N GLY A 205 9.39 8.42 -8.58
CA GLY A 205 9.23 9.86 -8.73
C GLY A 205 8.73 10.58 -7.46
N ALA A 206 8.89 9.97 -6.28
CA ALA A 206 8.58 10.62 -5.01
C ALA A 206 9.56 11.77 -4.70
N GLN A 207 9.15 12.69 -3.83
CA GLN A 207 10.00 13.80 -3.37
C GLN A 207 10.96 13.31 -2.28
N ALA A 208 12.22 13.72 -2.38
CA ALA A 208 13.28 13.24 -1.50
C ALA A 208 13.08 13.66 -0.05
N ASP A 209 12.68 14.91 0.18
CA ASP A 209 12.42 15.45 1.50
C ASP A 209 11.36 14.65 2.27
N GLU A 210 10.22 14.37 1.64
CA GLU A 210 9.12 13.59 2.22
C GLU A 210 9.56 12.15 2.54
N VAL A 211 10.22 11.49 1.59
CA VAL A 211 10.64 10.09 1.70
C VAL A 211 11.70 9.91 2.78
N VAL A 212 12.73 10.76 2.78
CA VAL A 212 13.81 10.73 3.77
C VAL A 212 13.25 11.02 5.16
N SER A 213 12.47 12.10 5.31
CA SER A 213 11.90 12.49 6.60
C SER A 213 11.01 11.38 7.17
N SER A 214 10.16 10.77 6.33
CA SER A 214 9.26 9.70 6.75
C SER A 214 9.99 8.41 7.14
N ALA A 215 11.02 8.03 6.39
CA ALA A 215 11.82 6.84 6.69
C ALA A 215 12.59 6.99 8.01
N VAL A 216 13.27 8.13 8.21
CA VAL A 216 14.03 8.41 9.45
C VAL A 216 13.09 8.52 10.64
N THR A 217 11.94 9.18 10.49
CA THR A 217 10.94 9.27 11.57
C THR A 217 10.35 7.90 11.92
N ALA A 218 10.18 7.03 10.91
CA ALA A 218 9.66 5.67 11.12
C ALA A 218 10.63 4.81 11.94
N ASP A 219 11.93 4.89 11.67
CA ASP A 219 12.97 4.29 12.51
C ASP A 219 14.27 5.10 12.45
N PRO A 220 14.59 5.89 13.49
CA PRO A 220 15.79 6.73 13.53
C PRO A 220 17.11 5.96 13.39
N SER A 221 17.14 4.66 13.70
CA SER A 221 18.34 3.84 13.56
C SER A 221 18.74 3.63 12.08
N THR A 222 17.80 3.81 11.15
CA THR A 222 18.00 3.65 9.71
C THR A 222 18.56 4.90 9.02
N ALA A 223 18.73 6.02 9.75
CA ALA A 223 19.10 7.29 9.15
C ALA A 223 20.34 7.24 8.25
N SER A 224 21.39 6.52 8.64
CA SER A 224 22.60 6.39 7.82
C SER A 224 22.31 5.71 6.47
N SER A 225 21.50 4.65 6.45
CA SER A 225 21.19 3.92 5.20
C SER A 225 20.18 4.68 4.34
N VAL A 226 19.24 5.41 4.94
CA VAL A 226 18.29 6.29 4.25
C VAL A 226 19.03 7.43 3.54
N VAL A 227 19.92 8.13 4.25
CA VAL A 227 20.73 9.22 3.68
C VAL A 227 21.60 8.71 2.55
N ALA A 228 22.27 7.57 2.73
CA ALA A 228 23.07 6.96 1.68
C ALA A 228 22.23 6.65 0.43
N ALA A 229 21.10 5.97 0.61
CA ALA A 229 20.22 5.56 -0.48
C ALA A 229 19.67 6.74 -1.28
N ALA A 230 19.26 7.82 -0.61
CA ALA A 230 18.76 9.01 -1.28
C ALA A 230 19.86 9.74 -2.08
N ILE A 231 21.07 9.87 -1.52
CA ILE A 231 22.19 10.50 -2.24
C ILE A 231 22.63 9.61 -3.44
N ASP A 232 22.67 8.30 -3.26
CA ASP A 232 23.00 7.34 -4.33
C ASP A 232 21.95 7.36 -5.46
N ALA A 233 20.69 7.65 -5.14
CA ALA A 233 19.62 7.88 -6.13
C ALA A 233 19.82 9.20 -6.91
N GLY A 234 20.80 10.02 -6.54
CA GLY A 234 21.15 11.28 -7.20
C GLY A 234 20.41 12.50 -6.65
N GLU A 235 19.76 12.36 -5.48
CA GLU A 235 19.04 13.46 -4.85
C GLU A 235 19.97 14.56 -4.36
N ASN A 236 19.39 15.75 -4.15
CA ASN A 236 20.16 16.90 -3.67
C ASN A 236 20.66 16.65 -2.23
N VAL A 237 21.98 16.61 -2.06
CA VAL A 237 22.62 16.35 -0.76
C VAL A 237 22.14 17.31 0.34
N LEU A 238 21.97 18.60 0.02
CA LEU A 238 21.56 19.60 1.02
C LEU A 238 20.12 19.34 1.48
N GLU A 239 19.23 18.99 0.56
CA GLU A 239 17.83 18.64 0.84
C GLU A 239 17.76 17.36 1.68
N VAL A 240 18.44 16.29 1.26
CA VAL A 240 18.49 15.01 1.98
C VAL A 240 19.03 15.20 3.40
N VAL A 241 20.13 15.94 3.55
CA VAL A 241 20.74 16.22 4.86
C VAL A 241 19.78 17.03 5.74
N GLY A 242 19.18 18.10 5.20
CA GLY A 242 18.22 18.92 5.92
C GLY A 242 17.02 18.11 6.41
N SER A 243 16.39 17.34 5.52
CA SER A 243 15.23 16.51 5.86
C SER A 243 15.56 15.40 6.86
N ALA A 244 16.76 14.82 6.79
CA ALA A 244 17.22 13.85 7.78
C ALA A 244 17.42 14.49 9.15
N MET A 245 18.01 15.70 9.21
CA MET A 245 18.17 16.46 10.45
C MET A 245 16.82 16.81 11.08
N ASP A 246 15.87 17.28 10.28
CA ASP A 246 14.51 17.60 10.73
C ASP A 246 13.77 16.37 11.29
N ALA A 247 14.04 15.19 10.74
CA ALA A 247 13.54 13.93 11.23
C ALA A 247 14.30 13.36 12.45
N GLY A 248 15.32 14.08 12.94
CA GLY A 248 16.07 13.73 14.15
C GLY A 248 17.29 12.85 13.93
N ALA A 249 17.80 12.73 12.69
CA ALA A 249 19.07 12.06 12.43
C ALA A 249 20.23 12.79 13.12
N THR A 250 21.14 12.03 13.72
CA THR A 250 22.35 12.59 14.32
C THR A 250 23.39 12.94 13.25
N SER A 251 24.27 13.91 13.53
CA SER A 251 25.37 14.27 12.62
C SER A 251 26.28 13.08 12.28
N GLU A 252 26.48 12.15 13.21
CA GLU A 252 27.24 10.91 12.97
C GLU A 252 26.54 10.02 11.93
N GLN A 253 25.22 9.82 12.06
CA GLN A 253 24.45 9.03 11.10
C GLN A 253 24.45 9.65 9.70
N ILE A 254 24.25 10.97 9.63
CA ILE A 254 24.28 11.72 8.37
C ILE A 254 25.66 11.62 7.72
N THR A 255 26.73 11.85 8.48
CA THR A 255 28.11 11.74 7.98
C THR A 255 28.40 10.34 7.46
N ASN A 256 28.02 9.31 8.22
CA ASN A 256 28.21 7.92 7.82
C ASN A 256 27.44 7.58 6.54
N GLY A 257 26.19 8.04 6.41
CA GLY A 257 25.38 7.85 5.22
C GLY A 257 25.94 8.55 3.99
N ALA A 258 26.31 9.83 4.12
CA ALA A 258 26.91 10.59 3.03
C ALA A 258 28.25 10.00 2.56
N VAL A 259 29.10 9.56 3.49
CA VAL A 259 30.37 8.89 3.16
C VAL A 259 30.14 7.54 2.48
N ALA A 260 29.12 6.79 2.90
CA ALA A 260 28.74 5.54 2.23
C ALA A 260 28.31 5.77 0.77
N ALA A 261 27.65 6.90 0.49
CA ALA A 261 27.30 7.35 -0.87
C ALA A 261 28.47 8.01 -1.63
N GLY A 262 29.69 7.94 -1.09
CA GLY A 262 30.92 8.39 -1.77
C GLY A 262 31.29 9.85 -1.55
N LEU A 263 30.61 10.60 -0.68
CA LEU A 263 31.04 11.93 -0.28
C LEU A 263 32.24 11.87 0.67
N THR A 264 32.98 12.97 0.77
CA THR A 264 33.97 13.13 1.85
C THR A 264 33.26 13.54 3.14
N ALA A 265 33.85 13.22 4.29
CA ALA A 265 33.33 13.67 5.59
C ALA A 265 33.25 15.21 5.66
N ASP A 266 34.24 15.91 5.09
CA ASP A 266 34.23 17.37 5.02
C ASP A 266 33.04 17.91 4.19
N ALA A 267 32.72 17.26 3.06
CA ALA A 267 31.57 17.67 2.23
C ALA A 267 30.24 17.43 2.96
N ALA A 268 30.12 16.31 3.70
CA ALA A 268 28.97 16.04 4.54
C ALA A 268 28.82 17.08 5.66
N GLN A 269 29.93 17.46 6.30
CA GLN A 269 29.92 18.50 7.34
C GLN A 269 29.48 19.86 6.78
N VAL A 270 30.01 20.27 5.62
CA VAL A 270 29.60 21.52 4.97
C VAL A 270 28.11 21.52 4.65
N ALA A 271 27.54 20.40 4.19
CA ALA A 271 26.10 20.29 3.94
C ALA A 271 25.28 20.44 5.24
N MET A 272 25.70 19.80 6.33
CA MET A 272 25.04 19.94 7.64
C MET A 272 25.11 21.37 8.18
N ASP A 273 26.28 22.02 8.10
CA ASP A 273 26.45 23.41 8.55
C ASP A 273 25.54 24.35 7.73
N THR A 274 25.50 24.15 6.42
CA THR A 274 24.64 24.94 5.51
C THR A 274 23.15 24.72 5.80
N ALA A 275 22.73 23.47 6.03
CA ALA A 275 21.35 23.15 6.39
C ALA A 275 20.95 23.79 7.73
N ASN A 276 21.83 23.73 8.73
CA ASN A 276 21.60 24.33 10.04
C ASN A 276 21.51 25.86 9.96
N GLU A 277 22.38 26.52 9.18
CA GLU A 277 22.30 27.96 8.94
C GLU A 277 20.97 28.35 8.29
N ALA A 278 20.49 27.58 7.30
CA ALA A 278 19.21 27.83 6.65
C ALA A 278 18.02 27.75 7.63
N GLN A 279 18.07 26.88 8.64
CA GLN A 279 17.04 26.77 9.67
C GLN A 279 17.05 27.91 10.68
N THR A 280 18.24 28.40 11.06
CA THR A 280 18.34 29.53 12.01
C THR A 280 17.78 30.83 11.44
N PHE A 281 17.85 31.02 10.12
CA PHE A 281 17.36 32.23 9.46
C PHE A 281 15.82 32.31 9.39
N THR A 282 15.11 31.18 9.44
CA THR A 282 13.64 31.16 9.43
C THR A 282 13.07 31.41 10.82
N THR A 283 13.77 31.02 11.89
CA THR A 283 13.29 31.20 13.26
C THR A 283 13.43 32.65 13.76
N GLU A 284 14.49 33.36 13.38
CA GLU A 284 14.68 34.77 13.78
C GLU A 284 13.72 35.74 13.07
N ALA A 285 13.12 35.34 11.94
CA ALA A 285 12.15 36.14 11.22
C ALA A 285 10.75 36.12 11.86
N ASP A 286 10.37 35.01 12.49
CA ASP A 286 9.05 34.86 13.13
C ASP A 286 8.99 35.50 14.54
N ASP A 287 10.11 35.62 15.25
CA ASP A 287 10.18 36.30 16.55
C ASP A 287 10.24 37.85 16.44
N ALA A 288 10.28 38.41 15.23
CA ALA A 288 10.36 39.86 15.01
C ALA A 288 8.99 40.58 14.91
N GLU A 289 7.86 39.87 14.96
CA GLU A 289 6.51 40.46 14.80
C GLU A 289 5.74 40.74 16.13
N GLU A 290 6.30 40.49 17.32
CA GLU A 290 5.59 40.65 18.61
C GLU A 290 5.86 41.96 19.40
N ASP A 291 6.46 43.01 18.83
CA ASP A 291 6.49 44.35 19.46
C ASP A 291 5.69 45.39 18.68
N ASN A 292 4.38 45.15 18.58
CA ASN A 292 3.39 46.17 18.22
C ASN A 292 2.83 46.85 19.48
N THR A 293 3.72 47.35 20.35
CA THR A 293 3.28 48.33 21.35
C THR A 293 2.91 49.64 20.63
N PRO A 294 1.69 50.18 20.82
CA PRO A 294 1.28 51.41 20.16
C PRO A 294 2.14 52.57 20.69
N VAL A 295 3.01 53.10 19.84
CA VAL A 295 3.84 54.28 20.13
C VAL A 295 2.93 55.49 20.34
N SER A 296 2.59 55.76 21.59
CA SER A 296 1.82 56.93 21.98
C SER A 296 2.78 57.99 22.52
N GLN A 297 3.18 58.95 21.67
CA GLN A 297 3.56 60.36 21.94
C GLN A 297 4.55 60.91 20.88
N PRO A 298 4.76 62.24 20.72
CA PRO A 298 4.05 63.43 21.26
C PRO A 298 3.80 64.52 20.17
N PRO A 299 3.39 65.76 20.53
CA PRO A 299 4.31 66.84 20.17
C PRO A 299 4.66 67.78 21.34
N VAL A 300 5.94 68.16 21.33
CA VAL A 300 6.63 69.11 22.19
C VAL A 300 6.07 70.51 21.95
N ALA A 301 5.75 71.23 23.03
CA ALA A 301 5.40 72.65 22.98
C ALA A 301 6.63 73.46 22.58
N ILE A 302 6.49 74.25 21.52
CA ILE A 302 7.49 75.22 21.07
C ILE A 302 7.31 76.48 21.93
N ASP A 303 8.38 76.88 22.62
CA ASP A 303 8.49 78.16 23.33
C ASP A 303 8.31 79.34 22.36
N ASP A 304 7.37 80.22 22.67
CA ASP A 304 7.18 81.52 22.03
C ASP A 304 8.34 82.49 22.39
N PRO A 305 8.93 83.23 21.43
CA PRO A 305 9.85 84.31 21.74
C PRO A 305 9.12 85.59 22.19
N PRO A 306 9.78 86.48 22.95
CA PRO A 306 9.16 87.71 23.46
C PRO A 306 8.91 88.70 22.31
N SER A 307 7.68 89.21 22.21
CA SER A 307 7.34 90.29 21.29
C SER A 307 7.71 91.64 21.92
N GLU A 308 8.60 92.35 21.21
CA GLU A 308 8.92 93.75 21.47
C GLU A 308 7.77 94.69 21.06
N ASP A 309 7.77 95.78 21.82
CA ASP A 309 6.94 96.97 21.84
C ASP A 309 6.78 97.70 20.48
N ALA A 310 5.57 98.18 20.17
CA ALA A 310 5.34 99.41 19.39
C ALA A 310 3.85 99.81 19.34
N SER A 311 3.49 100.85 20.10
CA SER A 311 2.36 101.75 19.79
C SER A 311 2.57 102.44 18.42
N PRO A 312 1.50 102.88 17.73
CA PRO A 312 1.04 104.27 17.91
C PRO A 312 -0.48 104.53 17.73
N ASN A 313 -0.86 105.73 18.21
CA ASN A 313 -2.13 106.48 18.14
C ASN A 313 -3.18 106.23 19.23
#